data_AF-A0A370H9Y2-F1
#
_entry.id   AF-A0A370H9Y2-F1
#
_cell.length_a   1.000
_cell.length_b   1.000
_cell.length_c   1.000
_cell.angle_alpha   90.00
_cell.angle_beta   90.00
_cell.angle_gamma   90.00
#
_symmetry.space_group_name_H-M   'P 1'
#
loop_
_entity.id
_entity.type
_entity.pdbx_description
1 polymer ?
#
loop_
_entity_poly.entity_id
_entity_poly.type
_entity_poly.pdbx_seq_one_letter_code
_entity_poly.pdbx_strand_id
1 'polypeptide(L)'
;MLPEDEAPSLDGCRDQIEQKVVRAYVQLAVLPDDDDGSCTVTVERFGSLEVRLTETPRRGPTNLPWFWLELYSHGRGSVIDSLGCYEFDEDELMAAVEFIREARRRHGSCH
;
A
#
# COMPACT_ATOMS: atom_id res chain seq x y z
N MET A 1 16.60 -0.78 38.72
CA MET A 1 15.33 -0.90 37.99
C MET A 1 15.67 -0.59 36.55
N LEU A 2 15.96 -1.63 35.77
CA LEU A 2 16.33 -1.48 34.35
C LEU A 2 15.05 -1.15 33.58
N PRO A 3 15.10 -0.27 32.57
CA PRO A 3 13.96 -0.08 31.69
C PRO A 3 13.68 -1.44 31.03
N GLU A 4 12.44 -1.88 31.18
CA GLU A 4 11.96 -3.09 30.55
C GLU A 4 12.13 -2.89 29.04
N ASP A 5 12.96 -3.77 28.50
CA ASP A 5 13.18 -4.06 27.09
C ASP A 5 11.83 -4.01 26.34
N GLU A 6 11.53 -2.86 25.75
CA GLU A 6 10.40 -2.65 24.87
C GLU A 6 10.69 -3.50 23.63
N ALA A 7 10.31 -4.78 23.71
CA ALA A 7 10.35 -5.68 22.58
C ALA A 7 9.74 -4.94 21.39
N PRO A 8 10.39 -4.87 20.21
CA PRO A 8 9.76 -4.37 19.00
C PRO A 8 8.64 -5.36 18.66
N SER A 9 7.52 -5.14 19.32
CA SER A 9 6.32 -5.95 19.28
C SER A 9 5.82 -5.90 17.84
N LEU A 10 5.22 -6.98 17.34
CA LEU A 10 4.74 -7.12 15.97
C LEU A 10 3.87 -5.93 15.48
N ASP A 11 3.34 -5.11 16.39
CA ASP A 11 2.75 -3.80 16.18
C ASP A 11 3.63 -2.82 15.39
N GLY A 12 4.94 -2.72 15.67
CA GLY A 12 5.80 -1.75 14.98
C GLY A 12 5.90 -1.96 13.47
N CYS A 13 5.71 -3.20 13.00
CA CYS A 13 5.59 -3.47 11.56
C CYS A 13 4.22 -3.06 10.99
N ARG A 14 3.14 -3.21 11.77
CA ARG A 14 1.79 -2.77 11.36
C ARG A 14 1.77 -1.25 11.25
N ASP A 15 2.19 -0.56 12.30
CA ASP A 15 2.19 0.90 12.37
C ASP A 15 3.12 1.51 11.30
N GLN A 16 4.24 0.85 10.99
CA GLN A 16 5.12 1.30 9.90
C GLN A 16 4.49 1.14 8.51
N ILE A 17 3.77 0.05 8.26
CA ILE A 17 3.09 -0.16 6.97
C ILE A 17 1.94 0.83 6.83
N GLU A 18 1.16 1.02 7.90
CA GLU A 18 0.09 2.00 7.98
C GLU A 18 0.60 3.41 7.63
N GLN A 19 1.68 3.85 8.29
CA GLN A 19 2.30 5.14 8.01
C GLN A 19 2.77 5.28 6.55
N LYS A 20 3.23 4.20 5.91
CA LYS A 20 3.60 4.23 4.48
C LYS A 20 2.38 4.40 3.59
N VAL A 21 1.29 3.69 3.88
CA VAL A 21 0.02 3.83 3.15
C VAL A 21 -0.52 5.25 3.29
N VAL A 22 -0.61 5.77 4.52
CA VAL A 22 -1.08 7.14 4.80
C VAL A 22 -0.17 8.17 4.11
N ARG A 23 1.15 8.00 4.18
CA ARG A 23 2.09 8.89 3.49
C ARG A 23 1.87 8.87 1.97
N ALA A 24 1.71 7.70 1.39
CA ALA A 24 1.47 7.57 -0.05
C ALA A 24 0.15 8.21 -0.45
N TYR A 25 -0.91 8.04 0.36
CA TYR A 25 -2.20 8.69 0.16
C TYR A 25 -2.09 10.22 0.21
N VAL A 26 -1.38 10.77 1.19
CA VAL A 26 -1.13 12.22 1.29
C VAL A 26 -0.29 12.71 0.11
N GLN A 27 0.72 11.96 -0.33
CA GLN A 27 1.53 12.31 -1.51
C GLN A 27 0.67 12.36 -2.75
N LEU A 28 -0.22 11.39 -2.91
CA LEU A 28 -1.13 11.30 -4.03
C LEU A 28 -2.08 12.50 -4.09
N ALA A 29 -2.60 12.96 -2.94
CA ALA A 29 -3.42 14.16 -2.86
C ALA A 29 -2.68 15.48 -3.17
N VAL A 30 -1.34 15.48 -3.16
CA VAL A 30 -0.50 16.66 -3.41
C VAL A 30 0.12 16.63 -4.81
N LEU A 31 0.19 15.45 -5.44
CA LEU A 31 0.77 15.31 -6.76
C LEU A 31 -0.17 15.93 -7.82
N PRO A 32 0.39 16.64 -8.82
CA PRO A 32 -0.38 17.06 -9.97
C PRO A 32 -0.88 15.82 -10.70
N ASP A 33 -2.13 15.87 -11.14
CA ASP A 33 -2.75 14.83 -11.94
C ASP A 33 -1.88 14.48 -13.15
N ASP A 34 -1.68 13.19 -13.40
CA ASP A 34 -0.92 12.73 -14.56
C ASP A 34 -1.76 12.93 -15.85
N ASP A 35 -1.17 12.82 -17.04
CA ASP A 35 -1.83 13.21 -18.31
C ASP A 35 -3.16 12.45 -18.57
N ASP A 36 -3.33 11.27 -17.95
CA ASP A 36 -4.53 10.41 -18.03
C ASP A 36 -5.59 10.69 -16.93
N GLY A 37 -5.29 11.53 -15.94
CA GLY A 37 -6.20 11.75 -14.81
C GLY A 37 -6.05 10.74 -13.66
N SER A 38 -4.97 9.95 -13.67
CA SER A 38 -4.66 8.94 -12.64
C SER A 38 -3.31 9.22 -12.01
N CYS A 39 -3.20 9.21 -10.69
CA CYS A 39 -1.93 9.38 -9.99
C CYS A 39 -1.48 8.05 -9.35
N THR A 40 -0.23 7.66 -9.54
CA THR A 40 0.34 6.46 -8.91
C THR A 40 1.55 6.82 -8.04
N VAL A 41 1.55 6.34 -6.79
CA VAL A 41 2.63 6.52 -5.82
C VAL A 41 3.12 5.17 -5.33
N THR A 42 4.43 4.97 -5.28
CA THR A 42 5.01 3.74 -4.69
C THR A 42 4.94 3.81 -3.16
N VAL A 43 4.23 2.87 -2.54
CA VAL A 43 4.11 2.73 -1.08
C VAL A 43 5.34 2.04 -0.51
N GLU A 44 5.74 0.93 -1.11
CA GLU A 44 6.90 0.15 -0.70
C GLU A 44 7.42 -0.69 -1.86
N ARG A 45 8.73 -0.95 -1.87
CA ARG A 45 9.34 -1.92 -2.77
C ARG A 45 10.13 -2.95 -1.98
N PHE A 46 9.94 -4.22 -2.29
CA PHE A 46 10.73 -5.32 -1.72
C PHE A 46 11.12 -6.32 -2.82
N GLY A 47 12.43 -6.33 -3.14
CA GLY A 47 12.98 -7.15 -4.22
C GLY A 47 12.44 -6.74 -5.60
N SER A 48 11.89 -7.72 -6.31
CA SER A 48 11.25 -7.55 -7.62
C SER A 48 9.77 -7.16 -7.54
N LEU A 49 9.24 -6.95 -6.33
CA LEU A 49 7.86 -6.55 -6.11
C LEU A 49 7.77 -5.13 -5.60
N GLU A 50 6.71 -4.45 -6.02
CA GLU A 50 6.43 -3.06 -5.70
C GLU A 50 4.95 -2.94 -5.34
N VAL A 51 4.67 -2.38 -4.16
CA VAL A 51 3.34 -1.99 -3.75
C VAL A 51 3.13 -0.53 -4.16
N ARG A 52 2.07 -0.32 -4.91
CA ARG A 52 1.69 0.97 -5.49
C ARG A 52 0.34 1.38 -4.97
N LEU A 53 0.13 2.66 -4.81
CA LEU A 53 -1.16 3.26 -4.57
C LEU A 53 -1.53 4.06 -5.83
N THR A 54 -2.59 3.65 -6.50
CA THR A 54 -3.09 4.29 -7.71
C THR A 54 -4.45 4.90 -7.43
N GLU A 55 -4.62 6.18 -7.72
CA GLU A 55 -5.92 6.84 -7.76
C GLU A 55 -6.47 6.75 -9.17
N THR A 56 -7.71 6.27 -9.27
CA THR A 56 -8.44 6.24 -10.52
C THR A 56 -9.11 7.59 -10.79
N PRO A 57 -9.25 7.99 -12.07
CA PRO A 57 -9.84 9.26 -12.40
C PRO A 57 -11.25 9.37 -11.82
N ARG A 58 -11.53 10.50 -11.18
CA ARG A 58 -12.81 10.81 -10.52
C ARG A 58 -14.04 10.80 -11.45
N ARG A 59 -13.83 10.58 -12.75
CA ARG A 59 -14.86 10.38 -13.79
C ARG A 59 -15.25 8.91 -14.01
N GLY A 60 -14.67 7.98 -13.25
CA GLY A 60 -15.03 6.56 -13.26
C GLY A 60 -16.42 6.26 -12.68
N PRO A 61 -16.91 5.02 -12.84
CA PRO A 61 -18.18 4.60 -12.23
C PRO A 61 -18.09 4.68 -10.70
N THR A 62 -19.09 5.28 -10.06
CA THR A 62 -19.14 5.52 -8.60
C THR A 62 -19.21 4.25 -7.75
N ASN A 63 -19.32 3.07 -8.36
CA ASN A 63 -19.40 1.78 -7.69
C ASN A 63 -18.04 1.09 -7.56
N LEU A 64 -16.95 1.71 -8.02
CA LEU A 64 -15.60 1.20 -7.88
C LEU A 64 -14.82 2.02 -6.84
N PRO A 65 -13.91 1.40 -6.10
CA PRO A 65 -13.01 2.11 -5.20
C PRO A 65 -12.14 3.09 -5.98
N TRP A 66 -11.91 4.25 -5.39
CA TRP A 66 -11.14 5.33 -6.01
C TRP A 66 -9.65 5.05 -5.94
N PHE A 67 -9.22 4.39 -4.86
CA PHE A 67 -7.84 4.05 -4.61
C PHE A 67 -7.62 2.55 -4.77
N TRP A 68 -6.53 2.20 -5.42
CA TRP A 68 -6.12 0.82 -5.63
C TRP A 68 -4.71 0.62 -5.09
N LEU A 69 -4.58 -0.27 -4.13
CA LEU A 69 -3.32 -0.73 -3.60
C LEU A 69 -2.89 -1.97 -4.41
N GLU A 70 -1.96 -1.79 -5.33
CA GLU A 70 -1.57 -2.81 -6.32
C GLU A 70 -0.20 -3.39 -5.98
N LEU A 71 -0.09 -4.71 -5.95
CA LEU A 71 1.18 -5.44 -5.87
C LEU A 71 1.67 -5.73 -7.28
N TYR A 72 2.59 -4.91 -7.77
CA TYR A 72 3.23 -5.09 -9.06
C TYR A 72 4.49 -5.94 -8.97
N SER A 73 4.65 -6.86 -9.92
CA SER A 73 5.88 -7.62 -10.10
C SER A 73 6.66 -7.12 -11.29
N HIS A 74 7.84 -6.58 -11.04
CA HIS A 74 8.79 -6.23 -12.09
C HIS A 74 9.32 -7.46 -12.83
N GLY A 75 9.35 -8.63 -12.18
CA GLY A 75 9.75 -9.88 -12.82
C GLY A 75 8.73 -10.37 -13.85
N ARG A 76 7.44 -10.12 -13.63
CA ARG A 76 6.35 -10.51 -14.54
C ARG A 76 5.83 -9.37 -15.42
N GLY A 77 6.21 -8.13 -15.11
CA GLY A 77 5.70 -6.93 -15.78
C GLY A 77 4.20 -6.71 -15.57
N SER A 78 3.64 -7.16 -14.44
CA SER A 78 2.20 -7.27 -14.24
C SER A 78 1.84 -7.13 -12.75
N VAL A 79 0.64 -6.61 -12.49
CA VAL A 79 0.01 -6.62 -11.16
C VAL A 79 -0.35 -8.06 -10.81
N ILE A 80 0.15 -8.53 -9.67
CA ILE A 80 -0.13 -9.86 -9.11
C ILE A 80 -1.42 -9.83 -8.31
N ASP A 81 -1.64 -8.77 -7.54
CA ASP A 81 -2.76 -8.64 -6.61
C ASP A 81 -3.12 -7.15 -6.45
N SER A 82 -4.36 -6.86 -6.08
CA SER A 82 -4.86 -5.49 -5.92
C SER A 82 -5.95 -5.44 -4.87
N LEU A 83 -5.87 -4.45 -3.98
CA LEU A 83 -6.89 -4.15 -2.98
C LEU A 83 -7.50 -2.79 -3.30
N GLY A 84 -8.83 -2.73 -3.40
CA GLY A 84 -9.55 -1.48 -3.59
C GLY A 84 -9.90 -0.82 -2.25
N CYS A 85 -9.69 0.49 -2.14
CA CYS A 85 -10.01 1.31 -0.98
C CYS A 85 -10.78 2.57 -1.39
N TYR A 86 -11.72 3.01 -0.56
CA TYR A 86 -12.53 4.19 -0.81
C TYR A 86 -11.97 5.42 -0.12
N GLU A 87 -11.60 5.31 1.16
CA GLU A 87 -11.17 6.45 1.97
C GLU A 87 -10.05 6.13 2.98
N PHE A 88 -9.62 4.87 3.03
CA PHE A 88 -8.62 4.37 3.99
C PHE A 88 -9.07 4.56 5.44
N ASP A 89 -10.34 4.28 5.74
CA ASP A 89 -10.86 4.13 7.12
C ASP A 89 -10.09 3.05 7.89
N GLU A 90 -10.26 2.97 9.21
CA GLU A 90 -9.58 2.02 10.09
C GLU A 90 -9.63 0.56 9.57
N ASP A 91 -10.79 0.10 9.09
CA ASP A 91 -10.98 -1.24 8.53
C ASP A 91 -10.22 -1.44 7.19
N GLU A 92 -10.28 -0.44 6.30
CA GLU A 92 -9.60 -0.49 5.00
C GLU A 92 -8.08 -0.42 5.17
N LEU A 93 -7.62 0.39 6.13
CA LEU A 93 -6.22 0.55 6.47
C LEU A 93 -5.67 -0.74 7.09
N MET A 94 -6.45 -1.39 7.97
CA MET A 94 -6.13 -2.72 8.47
C MET A 94 -6.01 -3.74 7.33
N ALA A 95 -6.95 -3.74 6.38
CA ALA A 95 -6.89 -4.61 5.20
C ALA A 95 -5.68 -4.32 4.30
N ALA A 96 -5.33 -3.04 4.11
CA ALA A 96 -4.14 -2.62 3.36
C ALA A 96 -2.85 -3.11 4.05
N VAL A 97 -2.79 -3.02 5.38
CA VAL A 97 -1.65 -3.53 6.13
C VAL A 97 -1.56 -5.04 6.02
N GLU A 98 -2.67 -5.77 6.18
CA GLU A 98 -2.69 -7.22 5.99
C GLU A 98 -2.28 -7.63 4.58
N PHE A 99 -2.74 -6.91 3.55
CA PHE A 99 -2.35 -7.11 2.16
C PHE A 99 -0.83 -7.00 1.97
N ILE A 100 -0.21 -5.94 2.47
CA ILE A 100 1.24 -5.72 2.34
C ILE A 100 2.01 -6.76 3.16
N ARG A 101 1.55 -7.09 4.36
CA ARG A 101 2.15 -8.13 5.20
C ARG A 101 2.09 -9.49 4.52
N GLU A 102 0.97 -9.81 3.91
CA GLU A 102 0.79 -11.08 3.22
C GLU A 102 1.63 -11.14 1.94
N ALA A 103 1.70 -10.06 1.16
CA ALA A 103 2.61 -9.95 0.02
C ALA A 103 4.07 -10.16 0.45
N ARG A 104 4.49 -9.56 1.56
CA ARG A 104 5.81 -9.79 2.16
C ARG A 104 6.01 -11.24 2.60
N ARG A 105 5.02 -11.89 3.21
CA ARG A 105 5.14 -13.30 3.62
C ARG A 105 5.24 -14.24 2.43
N ARG A 106 4.37 -14.06 1.43
CA ARG A 106 4.30 -14.91 0.24
C ARG A 106 5.52 -14.78 -0.66
N HIS A 107 6.15 -13.61 -0.67
CA HIS A 107 7.21 -13.29 -1.63
C HIS A 107 8.56 -12.89 -1.01
N GLY A 108 8.62 -12.73 0.32
CA GLY A 108 9.85 -12.50 1.07
C GLY A 108 10.65 -13.77 1.36
N SER A 109 10.09 -14.95 1.07
CA SER A 109 10.79 -16.24 1.16
C SER A 109 11.53 -16.56 -0.14
N CYS A 110 12.63 -15.84 -0.40
CA CYS A 110 13.72 -16.28 -1.26
C CYS A 110 15.03 -15.69 -0.71
N HIS A 111 15.49 -16.21 0.43
CA HIS A 111 16.91 -16.27 0.76
C HIS A 111 17.18 -17.55 1.56
#